data_AF-A0A315EMA2-F1
#
_entry.id   AF-A0A315EMA2-F1
#
_cell.length_a   1.000
_cell.length_b   1.000
_cell.length_c   1.000
_cell.angle_alpha   90.00
_cell.angle_beta   90.00
_cell.angle_gamma   90.00
#
_symmetry.space_group_name_H-M   'P 1'
#
loop_
_entity.id
_entity.type
_entity.pdbx_description
1 polymer ?
#
loop_
_entity_poly.entity_id
_entity_poly.type
_entity_poly.pdbx_seq_one_letter_code
_entity_poly.pdbx_strand_id
1 'polypeptide(L)'
;MSNFAAQLKTEISRIAKKESRAQAAVLKKAQTTHRAEIADLKKRIASLEAVVRRLGKSAVRPEAPAKEEVESQGLRFRADGFASLRKKFGVSAAQMALLLGVSNQSVYHWETGKSKPRAAQLQAIAAVRKLGKKEVAARLAQMATPNQAP
;
A
#
# COMPACT_ATOMS: atom_id res chain seq x y z
N MET A 1 -43.26 -59.49 30.15
CA MET A 1 -44.11 -58.98 29.06
C MET A 1 -43.77 -57.51 28.85
N SER A 2 -43.34 -57.10 27.66
CA SER A 2 -43.01 -55.70 27.40
C SER A 2 -44.28 -54.86 27.32
N ASN A 3 -44.41 -53.88 28.22
CA ASN A 3 -45.48 -52.88 28.18
C ASN A 3 -45.23 -51.90 27.01
N PHE A 4 -46.28 -51.54 26.28
CA PHE A 4 -46.28 -50.52 25.22
C PHE A 4 -45.50 -49.24 25.60
N ALA A 5 -45.64 -48.76 26.84
CA ALA A 5 -44.92 -47.59 27.32
C ALA A 5 -43.39 -47.76 27.29
N ALA A 6 -42.88 -48.98 27.53
CA ALA A 6 -41.45 -49.27 27.46
C ALA A 6 -40.95 -49.31 26.00
N GLN A 7 -41.74 -49.87 25.09
CA GLN A 7 -41.43 -49.87 23.66
C GLN A 7 -41.43 -48.45 23.08
N LEU A 8 -42.43 -47.64 23.43
CA LEU A 8 -42.53 -46.24 23.01
C LEU A 8 -41.31 -45.41 23.48
N LYS A 9 -40.92 -45.53 24.76
CA LYS A 9 -39.72 -44.85 25.31
C LYS A 9 -38.44 -45.25 24.59
N THR A 10 -38.34 -46.53 24.21
CA THR A 10 -37.18 -47.06 23.47
C THR A 10 -37.12 -46.44 22.06
N GLU A 11 -38.26 -46.39 21.35
CA GLU A 11 -38.33 -45.77 20.03
C GLU A 11 -38.09 -44.26 20.06
N ILE A 12 -38.66 -43.54 21.03
CA ILE A 12 -38.38 -42.10 21.24
C ILE A 12 -36.89 -41.88 21.44
N SER A 13 -36.25 -42.68 22.30
CA SER A 13 -34.81 -42.59 22.55
C SER A 13 -33.98 -42.89 21.31
N ARG A 14 -34.40 -43.88 20.51
CA ARG A 14 -33.73 -44.25 19.26
C ARG A 14 -33.81 -43.13 18.24
N ILE A 15 -35.00 -42.56 18.03
CA ILE A 15 -35.23 -41.45 17.10
C ILE A 15 -34.47 -40.20 17.57
N ALA A 16 -34.58 -39.82 18.84
CA ALA A 16 -33.86 -38.66 19.38
C ALA A 16 -32.34 -38.79 19.22
N LYS A 17 -31.77 -39.98 19.47
CA LYS A 17 -30.34 -40.25 19.22
C LYS A 17 -30.00 -40.19 17.74
N LYS A 18 -30.88 -40.67 16.86
CA LYS A 18 -30.67 -40.62 15.40
C LYS A 18 -30.64 -39.18 14.90
N GLU A 19 -31.63 -38.37 15.27
CA GLU A 19 -31.72 -36.96 14.87
C GLU A 19 -30.57 -36.13 15.43
N SER A 20 -30.22 -36.32 16.72
CA SER A 20 -29.08 -35.64 17.34
C SER A 20 -27.76 -35.98 16.64
N ARG A 21 -27.55 -37.24 16.26
CA ARG A 21 -26.35 -37.66 15.50
C ARG A 21 -26.33 -37.06 14.10
N ALA A 22 -27.46 -37.00 13.41
CA ALA A 22 -27.56 -36.41 12.09
C ALA A 22 -27.20 -34.91 12.12
N GLN A 23 -27.78 -34.16 13.06
CA GLN A 23 -27.45 -32.74 13.25
C GLN A 23 -25.98 -32.53 13.62
N ALA A 24 -25.45 -33.33 14.56
CA ALA A 24 -24.05 -33.24 14.96
C ALA A 24 -23.09 -33.57 13.81
N ALA A 25 -23.44 -34.48 12.90
CA ALA A 25 -22.62 -34.82 11.74
C ALA A 25 -22.50 -33.64 10.76
N VAL A 26 -23.60 -32.92 10.50
CA VAL A 26 -23.60 -31.71 9.66
C VAL A 26 -22.71 -30.63 10.27
N LEU A 27 -22.85 -30.38 11.58
CA LEU A 27 -22.04 -29.40 12.29
C LEU A 27 -20.55 -29.76 12.30
N LYS A 28 -20.21 -31.03 12.54
CA LYS A 28 -18.82 -31.50 12.49
C LYS A 28 -18.21 -31.31 11.10
N LYS A 29 -18.97 -31.61 10.03
CA LYS A 29 -18.52 -31.40 8.65
C LYS A 29 -18.23 -29.92 8.39
N ALA A 30 -19.17 -29.03 8.72
CA ALA A 30 -18.97 -27.59 8.61
C ALA A 30 -17.74 -27.11 9.41
N GLN A 31 -17.59 -27.58 10.65
CA GLN A 31 -16.43 -27.23 11.49
C GLN A 31 -15.09 -27.67 10.86
N THR A 32 -15.03 -28.86 10.27
CA THR A 32 -13.81 -29.32 9.58
C THR A 32 -13.48 -28.46 8.36
N THR A 33 -14.48 -28.10 7.56
CA THR A 33 -14.32 -27.20 6.41
C THR A 33 -13.83 -25.83 6.85
N HIS A 34 -14.49 -25.20 7.83
CA HIS A 34 -14.08 -23.89 8.33
C HIS A 34 -12.67 -23.90 8.93
N ARG A 35 -12.28 -24.96 9.64
CA ARG A 35 -10.90 -25.09 10.15
C ARG A 35 -9.87 -25.15 9.03
N ALA A 36 -10.16 -25.85 7.93
CA ALA A 36 -9.30 -25.89 6.76
C ALA A 36 -9.21 -24.51 6.09
N GLU A 37 -10.35 -23.85 5.86
CA GLU A 37 -10.42 -22.49 5.29
C GLU A 37 -9.63 -21.48 6.14
N ILE A 38 -9.80 -21.51 7.47
CA ILE A 38 -9.05 -20.65 8.40
C ILE A 38 -7.55 -20.92 8.29
N ALA A 39 -7.13 -22.18 8.18
CA ALA A 39 -5.73 -22.53 8.03
C ALA A 39 -5.15 -21.97 6.72
N ASP A 40 -5.87 -22.07 5.62
CA ASP A 40 -5.43 -21.58 4.31
C ASP A 40 -5.43 -20.05 4.24
N LEU A 41 -6.43 -19.38 4.84
CA LEU A 41 -6.43 -17.93 4.99
C LEU A 41 -5.24 -17.46 5.82
N LYS A 42 -4.93 -18.12 6.95
CA LYS A 42 -3.74 -17.79 7.77
C LYS A 42 -2.44 -17.95 6.98
N LYS A 43 -2.30 -19.02 6.18
CA LYS A 43 -1.12 -19.20 5.30
C LYS A 43 -1.02 -18.07 4.27
N ARG A 44 -2.13 -17.66 3.66
CA ARG A 44 -2.17 -16.58 2.66
C ARG A 44 -1.85 -15.22 3.29
N ILE A 45 -2.33 -14.96 4.50
CA ILE A 45 -1.96 -13.75 5.26
C ILE A 45 -0.46 -13.75 5.53
N ALA A 46 0.10 -14.86 6.04
CA ALA A 46 1.54 -14.95 6.31
C ALA A 46 2.40 -14.76 5.05
N SER A 47 1.96 -15.27 3.90
CA SER A 47 2.68 -15.07 2.63
C SER A 47 2.61 -13.62 2.15
N LEU A 48 1.45 -12.96 2.24
CA LEU A 48 1.29 -11.55 1.92
C LEU A 48 2.12 -10.66 2.84
N GLU A 49 2.11 -10.93 4.15
CA GLU A 49 2.95 -10.21 5.12
C GLU A 49 4.44 -10.36 4.79
N ALA A 50 4.89 -11.54 4.37
CA ALA A 50 6.26 -11.76 3.93
C ALA A 50 6.62 -10.95 2.68
N VAL A 51 5.69 -10.84 1.71
CA VAL A 51 5.86 -10.00 0.52
C VAL A 51 5.93 -8.52 0.92
N VAL A 52 5.02 -8.03 1.75
CA VAL A 52 5.03 -6.63 2.24
C VAL A 52 6.34 -6.32 2.96
N ARG A 53 6.83 -7.22 3.82
CA ARG A 53 8.14 -7.06 4.49
C ARG A 53 9.29 -7.01 3.49
N ARG A 54 9.26 -7.85 2.44
CA ARG A 54 10.29 -7.87 1.38
C ARG A 54 10.28 -6.57 0.56
N LEU A 55 9.10 -6.09 0.18
CA LEU A 55 8.94 -4.84 -0.54
C LEU A 55 9.35 -3.64 0.33
N GLY A 56 8.97 -3.62 1.60
CA GLY A 56 9.42 -2.61 2.56
C GLY A 56 10.94 -2.60 2.74
N LYS A 57 11.59 -3.76 2.77
CA LYS A 57 13.07 -3.85 2.78
C LYS A 57 13.69 -3.46 1.45
N SER A 58 13.04 -3.75 0.33
CA SER A 58 13.54 -3.39 -1.01
C SER A 58 13.42 -1.90 -1.27
N ALA A 59 12.40 -1.23 -0.74
CA ALA A 59 12.28 0.23 -0.76
C ALA A 59 13.35 0.94 0.09
N VAL A 60 13.93 0.26 1.09
CA VAL A 60 15.03 0.77 1.92
C VAL A 60 16.41 0.40 1.34
N ARG A 61 16.49 -0.63 0.49
CA ARG A 61 17.71 -0.90 -0.27
C ARG A 61 17.76 0.14 -1.39
N PRO A 62 18.74 1.07 -1.40
CA PRO A 62 18.92 1.90 -2.58
C PRO A 62 19.26 0.94 -3.72
N GLU A 63 18.32 0.76 -4.65
CA GLU A 63 18.68 0.34 -5.99
C GLU A 63 19.72 1.35 -6.46
N ALA A 64 20.96 0.89 -6.59
CA ALA A 64 21.90 1.57 -7.45
C ALA A 64 21.18 1.63 -8.81
N PRO A 65 20.83 2.83 -9.31
CA PRO A 65 20.08 2.92 -10.54
C PRO A 65 20.91 2.22 -11.62
N ALA A 66 20.24 1.38 -12.41
CA ALA A 66 20.78 0.96 -13.69
C ALA A 66 21.28 2.23 -14.39
N LYS A 67 22.57 2.24 -14.71
CA LYS A 67 23.22 3.34 -15.40
C LYS A 67 22.60 3.43 -16.80
N GLU A 68 21.51 4.17 -16.93
CA GLU A 68 21.30 4.92 -18.15
C GLU A 68 22.35 6.04 -18.11
N GLU A 69 23.33 5.92 -19.01
CA GLU A 69 24.34 6.92 -19.28
C GLU A 69 23.65 8.18 -19.83
N VAL A 70 23.06 8.97 -18.95
CA VAL A 70 22.69 10.35 -19.26
C VAL A 70 23.77 11.21 -18.63
N GLU A 71 24.63 11.74 -19.50
CA GLU A 71 25.74 12.65 -19.24
C GLU A 71 25.61 13.40 -17.92
N SER A 72 26.53 13.10 -17.01
CA SER A 72 26.79 13.88 -15.82
C SER A 72 27.45 15.21 -16.21
N GLN A 73 26.72 16.09 -16.91
CA GLN A 73 27.00 17.51 -16.83
C GLN A 73 26.53 17.96 -15.44
N GLY A 74 27.49 18.13 -14.54
CA GLY A 74 27.32 18.33 -13.10
C GLY A 74 26.05 19.11 -12.73
N LEU A 75 25.06 18.40 -12.18
CA LEU A 75 23.81 18.95 -11.67
C LEU A 75 24.10 19.78 -10.41
N ARG A 76 24.60 21.00 -10.61
CA ARG A 76 24.96 21.90 -9.52
C ARG A 76 23.69 22.52 -8.95
N PHE A 77 23.34 22.14 -7.73
CA PHE A 77 22.23 22.74 -6.99
C PHE A 77 22.62 24.11 -6.43
N ARG A 78 21.74 25.09 -6.60
CA ARG A 78 21.81 26.42 -5.99
C ARG A 78 20.46 26.71 -5.36
N ALA A 79 20.45 27.08 -4.08
CA ALA A 79 19.23 27.37 -3.32
C ALA A 79 18.43 28.51 -3.98
N ASP A 80 19.10 29.61 -4.32
CA ASP A 80 18.48 30.79 -4.95
C ASP A 80 17.87 30.47 -6.33
N GLY A 81 18.55 29.61 -7.09
CA GLY A 81 18.08 29.15 -8.40
C GLY A 81 16.85 28.24 -8.29
N PHE A 82 16.73 27.49 -7.20
CA PHE A 82 15.57 26.66 -6.92
C PHE A 82 14.37 27.49 -6.45
N ALA A 83 14.58 28.48 -5.57
CA ALA A 83 13.53 29.43 -5.19
C ALA A 83 13.02 30.23 -6.41
N SER A 84 13.93 30.65 -7.29
CA SER A 84 13.57 31.33 -8.55
C SER A 84 12.78 30.43 -9.49
N LEU A 85 13.12 29.13 -9.58
CA LEU A 85 12.38 28.16 -10.36
C LEU A 85 10.93 28.00 -9.85
N ARG A 86 10.76 27.90 -8.53
CA ARG A 86 9.42 27.82 -7.93
C ARG A 86 8.58 29.06 -8.25
N LYS A 87 9.18 30.25 -8.12
CA LYS A 87 8.54 31.52 -8.50
C LYS A 87 8.19 31.57 -9.99
N LYS A 88 9.07 31.09 -10.87
CA LYS A 88 8.82 31.01 -12.32
C LYS A 88 7.61 30.14 -12.66
N PHE A 89 7.43 29.02 -11.96
CA PHE A 89 6.26 28.18 -12.12
C PHE A 89 5.01 28.72 -11.42
N GLY A 90 5.16 29.63 -10.46
CA GLY A 90 4.05 30.22 -9.71
C GLY A 90 3.39 29.25 -8.73
N VAL A 91 4.14 28.26 -8.26
CA VAL A 91 3.62 27.17 -7.40
C VAL A 91 4.02 27.38 -5.94
N SER A 92 3.17 26.92 -5.03
CA SER A 92 3.47 26.95 -3.60
C SER A 92 4.59 25.96 -3.24
N ALA A 93 5.21 26.11 -2.06
CA ALA A 93 6.21 25.15 -1.59
C ALA A 93 5.62 23.73 -1.44
N ALA A 94 4.35 23.63 -1.03
CA ALA A 94 3.62 22.37 -0.94
C ALA A 94 3.38 21.73 -2.31
N GLN A 95 3.01 22.52 -3.32
CA GLN A 95 2.85 22.03 -4.70
C GLN A 95 4.19 21.60 -5.31
N MET A 96 5.26 22.34 -5.05
CA MET A 96 6.61 21.94 -5.46
C MET A 96 7.03 20.63 -4.77
N ALA A 97 6.70 20.47 -3.49
CA ALA A 97 6.96 19.26 -2.72
C ALA A 97 6.21 18.05 -3.29
N LEU A 98 4.94 18.23 -3.67
CA LEU A 98 4.12 17.22 -4.35
C LEU A 98 4.74 16.81 -5.69
N LEU A 99 5.17 17.78 -6.50
CA LEU A 99 5.79 17.52 -7.81
C LEU A 99 7.12 16.76 -7.69
N LEU A 100 7.87 17.00 -6.62
CA LEU A 100 9.15 16.37 -6.33
C LEU A 100 9.04 15.09 -5.49
N GLY A 101 7.84 14.74 -5.00
CA GLY A 101 7.62 13.58 -4.12
C GLY A 101 8.29 13.69 -2.76
N VAL A 102 8.45 14.91 -2.22
CA VAL A 102 9.12 15.17 -0.93
C VAL A 102 8.20 15.91 0.04
N SER A 103 8.63 16.02 1.31
CA SER A 103 7.90 16.82 2.29
C SER A 103 8.06 18.33 2.04
N ASN A 104 7.03 19.11 2.37
CA ASN A 104 7.06 20.58 2.27
C ASN A 104 8.25 21.18 3.04
N GLN A 105 8.57 20.63 4.21
CA GLN A 105 9.72 21.03 5.02
C GLN A 105 11.06 20.86 4.28
N SER A 106 11.21 19.81 3.47
CA SER A 106 12.43 19.59 2.68
C SER A 106 12.64 20.70 1.64
N VAL A 107 11.57 21.12 0.97
CA VAL A 107 11.61 22.23 0.00
C VAL A 107 12.07 23.52 0.69
N TYR A 108 11.51 23.85 1.85
CA TYR A 108 11.95 25.02 2.63
C TYR A 108 13.41 24.94 3.08
N HIS A 109 13.86 23.76 3.53
CA HIS A 109 15.25 23.57 3.95
C HIS A 109 16.24 23.72 2.77
N TRP A 110 15.82 23.36 1.55
CA TRP A 110 16.63 23.56 0.35
C TRP A 110 16.63 25.00 -0.14
N GLU A 111 15.48 25.69 -0.10
CA GLU A 111 15.37 27.11 -0.45
C GLU A 111 16.18 27.99 0.51
N THR A 112 16.22 27.64 1.79
CA THR A 112 16.99 28.36 2.82
C THR A 112 18.44 27.89 2.94
N GLY A 113 18.85 26.89 2.16
CA GLY A 113 20.21 26.35 2.19
C GLY A 113 20.58 25.55 3.44
N LYS A 114 19.62 25.29 4.35
CA LYS A 114 19.81 24.49 5.57
C LYS A 114 20.20 23.04 5.27
N SER A 115 19.73 22.50 4.15
CA SER A 115 20.12 21.15 3.70
C SER A 115 20.31 21.11 2.19
N LYS A 116 21.06 20.12 1.71
CA LYS A 116 21.29 19.88 0.28
C LYS A 116 20.48 18.65 -0.18
N PRO A 117 19.85 18.70 -1.38
CA PRO A 117 19.17 17.55 -1.93
C PRO A 117 20.15 16.40 -2.21
N ARG A 118 19.72 15.16 -1.93
CA ARG A 118 20.47 13.94 -2.28
C ARG A 118 20.45 13.69 -3.79
N ALA A 119 21.32 12.80 -4.29
CA ALA A 119 21.46 12.50 -5.72
C ALA A 119 20.12 12.21 -6.43
N ALA A 120 19.25 11.37 -5.86
CA ALA A 120 17.93 11.08 -6.42
C ALA A 120 17.02 12.33 -6.48
N GLN A 121 17.11 13.22 -5.48
CA GLN A 121 16.33 14.46 -5.43
C GLN A 121 16.87 15.51 -6.41
N LEU A 122 18.19 15.52 -6.67
CA LEU A 122 18.79 16.36 -7.72
C LEU A 122 18.31 15.98 -9.11
N GLN A 123 18.18 14.67 -9.38
CA GLN A 123 17.61 14.17 -10.64
C GLN A 123 16.13 14.57 -10.78
N ALA A 124 15.33 14.45 -9.71
CA ALA A 124 13.94 14.91 -9.72
C ALA A 124 13.84 16.43 -9.98
N ILE A 125 14.70 17.24 -9.35
CA ILE A 125 14.75 18.69 -9.60
C ILE A 125 15.20 18.98 -11.04
N ALA A 126 16.13 18.21 -11.60
CA ALA A 126 16.56 18.34 -12.99
C ALA A 126 15.43 18.05 -13.98
N ALA A 127 14.66 16.98 -13.73
CA ALA A 127 13.49 16.64 -14.52
C ALA A 127 12.45 17.76 -14.47
N VAL A 128 12.15 18.30 -13.28
CA VAL A 128 11.23 19.44 -13.11
C VAL A 128 11.72 20.70 -13.80
N ARG A 129 13.04 20.97 -13.82
CA ARG A 129 13.61 22.12 -14.55
C ARG A 129 13.40 22.05 -16.06
N LYS A 130 13.32 20.84 -16.62
CA LYS A 130 13.04 20.62 -18.04
C LYS A 130 11.55 20.78 -18.39
N LEU A 131 10.66 20.76 -17.39
CA LEU A 131 9.22 20.93 -17.60
C LEU A 131 8.84 22.39 -17.83
N GLY A 132 7.85 22.61 -18.69
CA GLY A 132 7.23 23.91 -18.90
C GLY A 132 6.19 24.25 -17.81
N LYS A 133 5.90 25.55 -17.61
CA LYS A 133 4.87 26.02 -16.65
C LYS A 133 3.50 25.34 -16.87
N LYS A 134 3.12 25.11 -18.14
CA LYS A 134 1.87 24.42 -18.51
C LYS A 134 1.86 22.95 -18.08
N GLU A 135 2.98 22.25 -18.25
CA GLU A 135 3.11 20.84 -17.86
C GLU A 135 3.12 20.67 -16.34
N VAL A 136 3.77 21.59 -15.62
CA VAL A 136 3.76 21.61 -14.16
C VAL A 136 2.32 21.79 -13.65
N ALA A 137 1.56 22.72 -14.24
CA ALA A 137 0.15 22.90 -13.89
C ALA A 137 -0.71 21.67 -14.20
N ALA A 138 -0.50 21.03 -15.35
CA ALA A 138 -1.21 19.81 -15.73
C ALA A 138 -0.91 18.64 -14.78
N ARG A 139 0.36 18.44 -14.39
CA ARG A 139 0.75 17.41 -13.43
C ARG A 139 0.17 17.67 -12.04
N LEU A 140 0.20 18.93 -11.59
CA LEU A 140 -0.42 19.31 -10.32
C LEU A 140 -1.94 19.11 -10.34
N ALA A 141 -2.61 19.39 -11.48
CA ALA A 141 -4.04 19.13 -11.63
C ALA A 141 -4.34 17.63 -11.58
N GLN A 142 -3.59 16.80 -12.31
CA GLN A 142 -3.73 15.33 -12.27
C GLN A 142 -3.50 14.76 -10.86
N MET A 143 -2.51 15.28 -10.13
CA MET A 143 -2.19 14.87 -8.75
C MET A 143 -3.19 15.42 -7.71
N ALA A 144 -3.90 16.51 -8.02
CA ALA A 144 -4.97 17.08 -7.19
C ALA A 144 -6.34 16.42 -7.42
N THR A 145 -6.51 15.68 -8.53
CA THR A 145 -7.62 14.74 -8.75
C THR A 145 -7.25 13.31 -8.34
N PRO A 146 -7.29 12.98 -7.03
CA PRO A 146 -7.62 11.63 -6.61
C PRO A 146 -8.95 11.68 -5.84
N ASN A 147 -9.91 10.87 -6.31
CA ASN A 147 -11.20 10.54 -5.69
C ASN A 147 -12.45 11.31 -6.16
N GLN A 148 -12.82 11.10 -7.43
CA GLN A 148 -14.23 10.98 -7.80
C GLN A 148 -14.31 9.99 -8.96
N ALA A 149 -14.55 8.72 -8.63
CA ALA A 149 -15.13 7.76 -9.55
C ALA A 149 -16.48 7.33 -8.93
N PRO A 150 -17.54 7.18 -9.74
CA PRO A 150 -18.86 6.77 -9.29
C PRO A 150 -18.88 5.34 -8.75
#